data_AF-A0A7S3H2L9-F1
#
_entry.id   AF-A0A7S3H2L9-F1
#
_cell.length_a   1.000
_cell.length_b   1.000
_cell.length_c   1.000
_cell.angle_alpha   90.00
_cell.angle_beta   90.00
_cell.angle_gamma   90.00
#
_symmetry.space_group_name_H-M   'P 1'
#
loop_
_entity.id
_entity.type
_entity.pdbx_description
1 polymer ?
#
loop_
_entity_poly.entity_id
_entity_poly.type
_entity_poly.pdbx_seq_one_letter_code
_entity_poly.pdbx_strand_id
1 'polypeptide(L)'
;RRLEVGEAVEVLEGPVEEGDLKRIRAKALLDGQEGWLSVSGSAGTKFLEDGGSTFKVVKDTILTECFDLDAGTNKAATRKLKAGELLEVRTWGKKQDGSGLTRMRCKAKSDGMIGFVTTIG
;
A
#
# COMPACT_ATOMS: atom_id res chain seq x y z
N ARG A 1 15.56 -5.57 -6.75
CA ARG A 1 14.79 -4.54 -7.48
C ARG A 1 14.75 -3.24 -6.67
N ARG A 2 14.42 -2.10 -7.27
CA ARG A 2 14.17 -0.85 -6.53
C ARG A 2 12.70 -0.85 -6.07
N LEU A 3 12.46 -0.50 -4.81
CA LEU A 3 11.10 -0.24 -4.33
C LEU A 3 10.59 1.07 -4.91
N GLU A 4 9.30 1.13 -5.21
CA GLU A 4 8.66 2.38 -5.63
C GLU A 4 8.25 3.22 -4.43
N VAL A 5 8.16 4.54 -4.61
CA VAL A 5 7.70 5.44 -3.55
C VAL A 5 6.24 5.10 -3.22
N GLY A 6 5.95 4.87 -1.94
CA GLY A 6 4.63 4.45 -1.48
C GLY A 6 4.42 2.93 -1.47
N GLU A 7 5.43 2.15 -1.87
CA GLU A 7 5.40 0.70 -1.69
C GLU A 7 5.63 0.35 -0.21
N ALA A 8 4.76 -0.51 0.32
CA ALA A 8 4.84 -0.96 1.71
C ALA A 8 5.60 -2.28 1.82
N VAL A 9 6.40 -2.40 2.88
CA VAL A 9 7.19 -3.59 3.18
C VAL A 9 6.93 -4.05 4.61
N GLU A 10 6.94 -5.36 4.83
CA GLU A 10 6.87 -5.98 6.14
C GLU A 10 8.29 -6.31 6.60
N VAL A 11 8.68 -5.79 7.76
CA VAL A 11 9.99 -6.06 8.34
C VAL A 11 10.03 -7.50 8.85
N LEU A 12 10.95 -8.29 8.32
CA LEU A 12 11.21 -9.66 8.73
C LEU A 12 12.36 -9.74 9.74
N GLU A 13 13.37 -8.89 9.58
CA GLU A 13 14.60 -8.91 10.38
C GLU A 13 15.25 -7.52 10.45
N GLY A 14 15.97 -7.24 11.54
CA GLY A 14 16.69 -5.98 11.74
C GLY A 14 15.88 -4.91 12.49
N PRO A 15 16.44 -3.69 12.67
CA PRO A 15 17.59 -3.14 11.93
C PRO A 15 18.94 -3.70 12.36
N VAL A 16 19.79 -4.02 11.37
CA VAL A 16 21.21 -4.35 11.52
C VAL A 16 22.03 -3.13 11.12
N GLU A 17 22.97 -2.73 11.98
CA GLU A 17 23.89 -1.64 11.71
C GLU A 17 25.12 -2.18 10.97
N GLU A 18 25.37 -1.67 9.75
CA GLU A 18 26.49 -2.05 8.89
C GLU A 18 27.29 -0.77 8.56
N GLY A 19 28.19 -0.38 9.47
CA GLY A 19 28.86 0.92 9.44
C GLY A 19 27.89 2.07 9.70
N ASP A 20 27.81 3.05 8.80
CA ASP A 20 26.87 4.18 8.88
C ASP A 20 25.48 3.86 8.29
N LEU A 21 25.26 2.62 7.83
CA LEU A 21 24.01 2.19 7.21
C LEU A 21 23.16 1.37 8.18
N LYS A 22 21.87 1.69 8.24
CA LYS A 22 20.85 0.85 8.90
C LYS A 22 20.13 0.04 7.86
N ARG A 23 20.25 -1.28 7.92
CA ARG A 23 19.62 -2.20 6.98
C ARG A 23 18.59 -3.07 7.69
N ILE A 24 17.47 -3.31 7.03
CA ILE A 24 16.44 -4.23 7.47
C ILE A 24 16.25 -5.31 6.40
N ARG A 25 15.92 -6.52 6.80
CA ARG A 25 15.37 -7.51 5.89
C ARG A 25 13.86 -7.35 5.89
N ALA A 26 13.28 -7.17 4.73
CA ALA A 26 11.84 -6.99 4.61
C ALA A 26 11.29 -7.75 3.40
N LYS A 27 10.00 -8.04 3.48
CA LYS A 27 9.20 -8.58 2.40
C LYS A 27 8.34 -7.47 1.80
N ALA A 28 8.43 -7.26 0.51
CA ALA A 28 7.54 -6.34 -0.15
C ALA A 28 6.12 -6.90 -0.21
N LEU A 29 5.15 -6.10 0.19
CA LEU A 29 3.76 -6.53 0.32
C LEU A 29 3.04 -6.60 -1.04
N LEU A 30 3.58 -5.93 -2.05
CA LEU A 30 3.02 -5.89 -3.40
C LEU A 30 3.24 -7.19 -4.18
N ASP A 31 4.45 -7.74 -4.13
CA ASP A 31 4.87 -8.89 -4.94
C ASP A 31 5.45 -10.06 -4.13
N GLY A 32 5.55 -9.91 -2.80
CA GLY A 32 6.08 -10.92 -1.91
C GLY A 32 7.58 -11.15 -2.00
N GLN A 33 8.34 -10.32 -2.74
CA GLN A 33 9.79 -10.46 -2.82
C GLN A 33 10.45 -10.04 -1.51
N GLU A 34 11.42 -10.84 -1.07
CA GLU A 34 12.20 -10.60 0.14
C GLU A 34 13.58 -10.06 -0.21
N GLY A 35 14.10 -9.15 0.62
CA GLY A 35 15.44 -8.62 0.45
C GLY A 35 15.88 -7.69 1.56
N TRP A 36 17.15 -7.27 1.47
CA TRP A 36 17.74 -6.29 2.37
C TRP A 36 17.55 -4.88 1.83
N LEU A 37 16.97 -4.01 2.66
CA LEU A 37 16.69 -2.61 2.37
C LEU A 37 17.47 -1.72 3.32
N SER A 38 17.96 -0.58 2.84
CA SER A 38 18.57 0.44 3.71
C SER A 38 17.48 1.40 4.16
N VAL A 39 17.34 1.62 5.47
CA VAL A 39 16.36 2.56 6.05
C VAL A 39 16.80 4.00 5.81
N SER A 40 18.10 4.26 5.96
CA SER A 40 18.74 5.55 5.71
C SER A 40 20.06 5.36 4.96
N GLY A 41 20.36 6.30 4.06
CA GLY A 41 21.68 6.40 3.42
C GLY A 41 22.72 7.08 4.31
N SER A 42 23.99 6.97 3.93
CA SER A 42 25.14 7.56 4.65
C SER A 42 25.10 9.09 4.76
N ALA A 43 24.30 9.77 3.92
CA ALA A 43 24.10 11.23 3.95
C ALA A 43 22.83 11.66 4.71
N GLY A 44 22.21 10.77 5.50
CA GLY A 44 21.00 11.07 6.27
C GLY A 44 19.69 11.03 5.45
N THR A 45 19.75 10.69 4.16
CA THR A 45 18.56 10.51 3.33
C THR A 45 17.73 9.33 3.84
N LYS A 46 16.50 9.59 4.31
CA LYS A 46 15.55 8.54 4.68
C LYS A 46 14.96 7.90 3.41
N PHE A 47 15.14 6.59 3.26
CA PHE A 47 14.54 5.80 2.19
C PHE A 47 13.26 5.09 2.64
N LEU A 48 13.20 4.74 3.92
CA LEU A 48 12.05 4.12 4.57
C LEU A 48 11.73 4.92 5.83
N GLU A 49 10.44 5.00 6.12
CA GLU A 49 9.90 5.56 7.35
C GLU A 49 8.91 4.55 7.92
N ASP A 50 8.78 4.52 9.25
CA ASP A 50 7.81 3.66 9.91
C ASP A 50 6.41 4.00 9.41
N GLY A 51 5.85 3.07 8.64
CA GLY A 51 4.51 3.21 8.08
C GLY A 51 3.45 2.89 9.12
N GLY A 52 2.26 3.47 8.93
CA GLY A 52 1.04 3.05 9.59
C GLY A 52 0.10 2.32 8.63
N SER A 53 -0.90 1.63 9.17
CA SER A 53 -2.00 1.07 8.37
C SER A 53 -3.01 2.14 7.94
N THR A 54 -2.76 3.44 8.17
CA THR A 54 -3.73 4.50 7.85
C THR A 54 -3.27 5.34 6.66
N PHE A 55 -4.13 5.45 5.64
CA PHE A 55 -3.92 6.22 4.42
C PHE A 55 -4.94 7.34 4.34
N LYS A 56 -4.55 8.48 3.75
CA LYS A 56 -5.45 9.60 3.48
C LYS A 56 -5.81 9.63 2.00
N VAL A 57 -7.09 9.76 1.70
CA VAL A 57 -7.58 9.98 0.34
C VAL A 57 -7.13 11.36 -0.11
N VAL A 58 -6.25 11.42 -1.12
CA VAL A 58 -5.74 12.69 -1.66
C VAL A 58 -6.61 13.25 -2.79
N LYS A 59 -7.34 12.38 -3.49
CA LYS A 59 -8.25 12.70 -4.58
C LYS A 59 -9.50 11.84 -4.46
N ASP A 60 -10.65 12.41 -4.82
CA ASP A 60 -11.91 11.68 -4.84
C ASP A 60 -11.76 10.35 -5.61
N THR A 61 -12.13 9.25 -4.97
CA THR A 61 -11.95 7.91 -5.51
C THR A 61 -13.14 7.02 -5.17
N ILE A 62 -13.24 5.86 -5.82
CA ILE A 62 -14.33 4.91 -5.63
C ILE A 62 -13.81 3.72 -4.85
N LEU A 63 -14.44 3.45 -3.71
CA LEU A 63 -14.33 2.22 -2.96
C LEU A 63 -15.32 1.22 -3.56
N THR A 64 -14.83 0.08 -4.04
CA THR A 64 -15.69 -0.99 -4.56
C THR A 64 -15.62 -2.22 -3.67
N GLU A 65 -16.72 -2.92 -3.46
CA GLU A 65 -16.71 -4.16 -2.66
C GLU A 65 -15.97 -5.31 -3.34
N CYS A 66 -15.90 -5.34 -4.68
CA CYS A 66 -15.24 -6.40 -5.45
C CYS A 66 -13.85 -6.00 -5.97
N PHE A 67 -12.95 -6.99 -6.06
CA PHE A 67 -11.59 -6.86 -6.61
C PHE A 67 -11.59 -6.85 -8.15
N ASP A 68 -12.52 -7.54 -8.79
CA ASP A 68 -12.64 -7.57 -10.24
C ASP A 68 -13.60 -6.48 -10.72
N LEU A 69 -13.11 -5.64 -11.63
CA LEU A 69 -13.86 -4.60 -12.34
C LEU A 69 -14.23 -5.12 -13.72
N ASP A 70 -14.65 -6.38 -13.85
CA ASP A 70 -15.24 -6.85 -15.10
C ASP A 70 -16.59 -6.17 -15.26
N ALA A 71 -16.71 -5.37 -16.33
CA ALA A 71 -17.80 -4.46 -16.61
C ALA A 71 -19.18 -5.13 -16.85
N GLY A 72 -19.33 -6.43 -16.54
CA GLY A 72 -20.44 -7.26 -17.02
C GLY A 72 -21.44 -7.78 -15.99
N THR A 73 -21.05 -8.06 -14.73
CA THR A 73 -21.91 -8.96 -13.91
C THR A 73 -22.08 -8.63 -12.44
N ASN A 74 -21.38 -7.67 -11.87
CA ASN A 74 -21.59 -7.31 -10.47
C ASN A 74 -21.86 -5.81 -10.34
N LYS A 75 -23.09 -5.45 -9.93
CA LYS A 75 -23.38 -4.18 -9.25
C LYS A 75 -22.61 -4.18 -7.93
N ALA A 76 -21.29 -4.03 -7.98
CA ALA A 76 -20.48 -3.82 -6.81
C ALA A 76 -21.01 -2.54 -6.14
N ALA A 77 -21.40 -2.61 -4.86
CA ALA A 77 -21.73 -1.38 -4.16
C ALA A 77 -20.49 -0.48 -4.23
N THR A 78 -20.68 0.68 -4.83
CA THR A 78 -19.60 1.65 -5.05
C THR A 78 -19.85 2.80 -4.10
N ARG A 79 -18.88 3.06 -3.24
CA ARG A 79 -18.88 4.21 -2.35
C ARG A 79 -17.88 5.22 -2.87
N LYS A 80 -18.31 6.48 -3.02
CA LYS A 80 -17.40 7.58 -3.33
C LYS A 80 -16.73 8.07 -2.05
N LEU A 81 -15.40 7.98 -2.01
CA LEU A 81 -14.55 8.55 -0.97
C LEU A 81 -14.13 9.96 -1.39
N LYS A 82 -14.25 10.92 -0.48
CA LYS A 82 -13.80 12.30 -0.72
C LYS A 82 -12.35 12.49 -0.34
N ALA A 83 -11.68 13.43 -1.00
CA ALA A 83 -10.39 13.92 -0.56
C ALA A 83 -10.44 14.36 0.92
N GLY A 84 -9.49 13.89 1.71
CA GLY A 84 -9.44 14.12 3.15
C GLY A 84 -9.84 12.92 4.00
N GLU A 85 -10.57 11.95 3.45
CA GLU A 85 -10.99 10.77 4.22
C GLU A 85 -9.82 9.87 4.62
N LEU A 86 -9.94 9.21 5.77
CA LEU A 86 -8.95 8.28 6.28
C LEU A 86 -9.39 6.84 6.02
N LEU A 87 -8.47 6.03 5.53
CA LEU A 87 -8.63 4.62 5.21
C LEU A 87 -7.66 3.80 6.06
N GLU A 88 -8.12 2.68 6.60
CA GLU A 88 -7.30 1.70 7.31
C GLU A 88 -7.06 0.49 6.39
N VAL A 89 -5.80 0.19 6.08
CA VAL A 89 -5.42 -0.96 5.26
C VAL A 89 -5.75 -2.24 6.00
N ARG A 90 -6.52 -3.09 5.34
CA ARG A 90 -6.82 -4.46 5.77
C ARG A 90 -6.01 -5.47 4.98
N THR A 91 -5.86 -5.24 3.69
CA THR A 91 -5.03 -6.05 2.82
C THR A 91 -4.25 -5.12 1.91
N TRP A 92 -2.93 -5.24 1.96
CA TRP A 92 -2.02 -4.44 1.16
C TRP A 92 -2.25 -4.65 -0.34
N GLY A 93 -1.88 -3.63 -1.12
CA GLY A 93 -2.20 -3.55 -2.54
C GLY A 93 -1.71 -4.77 -3.31
N LYS A 94 -2.63 -5.50 -3.93
CA LYS A 94 -2.30 -6.54 -4.91
C LYS A 94 -2.46 -5.95 -6.30
N LYS A 95 -1.48 -6.20 -7.18
CA LYS A 95 -1.60 -5.85 -8.59
C LYS A 95 -2.72 -6.69 -9.22
N GLN A 96 -3.65 -6.03 -9.89
CA GLN A 96 -4.68 -6.74 -10.64
C GLN A 96 -4.11 -7.16 -12.01
N ASP A 97 -4.04 -8.47 -12.23
CA ASP A 97 -3.64 -9.05 -13.51
C ASP A 97 -4.67 -8.63 -14.59
N GLY A 98 -4.22 -7.93 -15.62
CA GLY A 98 -5.05 -7.39 -16.70
C GLY A 98 -5.07 -5.86 -16.79
N SER A 99 -5.27 -5.15 -15.67
CA SER A 99 -5.34 -3.67 -15.67
C SER A 99 -4.03 -2.98 -15.30
N GLY A 100 -3.11 -3.69 -14.66
CA GLY A 100 -1.85 -3.13 -14.16
C GLY A 100 -2.02 -2.21 -12.93
N LEU A 101 -3.26 -1.97 -12.50
CA LEU A 101 -3.59 -1.12 -11.36
C LEU A 101 -3.35 -1.86 -10.04
N THR A 102 -2.81 -1.14 -9.05
CA THR A 102 -2.65 -1.67 -7.69
C THR A 102 -3.90 -1.36 -6.89
N ARG A 103 -4.60 -2.42 -6.43
CA ARG A 103 -5.82 -2.30 -5.64
C ARG A 103 -5.56 -2.74 -4.21
N MET A 104 -5.87 -1.88 -3.26
CA MET A 104 -5.68 -2.11 -1.83
C MET A 104 -7.02 -2.26 -1.13
N ARG A 105 -7.16 -3.29 -0.28
CA ARG A 105 -8.38 -3.48 0.52
C ARG A 105 -8.28 -2.63 1.77
N CYS A 106 -9.20 -1.68 1.92
CA CYS A 106 -9.21 -0.73 3.00
C CYS A 106 -10.58 -0.68 3.69
N LYS A 107 -10.57 -0.35 4.97
CA LYS A 107 -11.75 0.05 5.74
C LYS A 107 -11.76 1.57 5.83
N ALA A 108 -12.81 2.23 5.36
CA ALA A 108 -12.96 3.66 5.57
C ALA A 108 -13.26 3.96 7.05
N LYS A 109 -12.50 4.89 7.66
CA LYS A 109 -12.71 5.27 9.06
C LYS A 109 -13.95 6.13 9.28
N SER A 110 -14.46 6.75 8.21
CA SER A 110 -15.63 7.64 8.24
C SER A 110 -16.93 6.87 8.52
N ASP A 111 -17.11 5.71 7.89
CA ASP A 111 -18.36 4.94 7.95
C ASP A 111 -18.16 3.43 8.21
N GLY A 112 -16.91 2.97 8.25
CA GLY A 112 -16.57 1.57 8.46
C GLY A 112 -16.71 0.68 7.23
N MET A 113 -17.07 1.21 6.06
CA MET A 113 -17.20 0.41 4.84
C MET A 113 -15.85 -0.17 4.40
N ILE A 114 -15.87 -1.45 3.98
CA ILE A 114 -14.68 -2.18 3.55
C ILE A 114 -14.77 -2.42 2.05
N GLY A 115 -13.72 -2.09 1.32
CA GLY A 115 -13.65 -2.35 -0.11
C GLY A 115 -12.25 -2.15 -0.68
N PHE A 116 -12.14 -2.24 -1.99
CA PHE A 116 -10.93 -2.04 -2.76
C PHE A 116 -10.86 -0.61 -3.30
N VAL A 117 -9.74 0.04 -3.06
CA VAL A 117 -9.38 1.35 -3.65
C VAL A 117 -8.15 1.18 -4.52
N THR A 118 -8.06 1.95 -5.60
CA THR A 118 -6.86 2.01 -6.43
C THR A 118 -5.89 3.01 -5.83
N THR A 119 -4.69 2.56 -5.45
CA THR A 119 -3.67 3.41 -4.82
C THR A 119 -2.61 3.90 -5.80
N ILE A 120 -2.35 3.12 -6.86
CA ILE A 120 -1.35 3.40 -7.89
C ILE A 120 -1.95 3.04 -9.25
N GLY A 121 -1.93 4.01 -10.16
CA GLY A 121 -2.33 3.92 -11.56
C GLY A 121 -1.63 4.99 -12.38
#